data_AF-A0AAD2SQ04-F1
#
_entry.id   AF-A0AAD2SQ04-F1
#
_cell.length_a   1.000
_cell.length_b   1.000
_cell.length_c   1.000
_cell.angle_alpha   90.00
_cell.angle_beta   90.00
_cell.angle_gamma   90.00
#
_symmetry.space_group_name_H-M   'P 1'
#
loop_
_entity.id
_entity.type
_entity.pdbx_description
1 polymer ?
#
loop_
_entity_poly.entity_id
_entity_poly.type
_entity_poly.pdbx_seq_one_letter_code
_entity_poly.pdbx_strand_id
1 'polypeptide(L)'
;MKTEQPLWGRGQMISPQHFQQQAAYAAWSAECIARLGLSHPWGVIEATFEPDALKLGRLQASHLHIRFPDGTLVDTNRGDDLPPVLALEGESRDVGVVLALPLMRANGGNCLKPDEVADRPVRYRQCWRDVRNLFGEDTRQIAVMQPALTLRFAHQNNSDYLTCPVARLQQDSQGRWTRDDAWPAARTSKGPWTFRIETAALKWLHSSITSTSRPTTTPAS
;
A
#
# COMPACT_ATOMS: atom_id res chain seq x y z
N MET A 1 -6.42 -3.34 -18.93
CA MET A 1 -7.49 -4.27 -19.35
C MET A 1 -8.66 -3.43 -19.84
N LYS A 2 -9.44 -3.91 -20.82
CA LYS A 2 -10.65 -3.20 -21.25
C LYS A 2 -11.72 -3.35 -20.16
N THR A 3 -12.39 -2.26 -19.84
CA THR A 3 -13.48 -2.23 -18.87
C THR A 3 -14.77 -1.93 -19.62
N GLU A 4 -15.80 -2.74 -19.40
CA GLU A 4 -17.10 -2.59 -20.07
C GLU A 4 -18.12 -2.09 -19.04
N GLN A 5 -18.84 -1.00 -19.31
CA GLN A 5 -19.90 -0.57 -18.41
C GLN A 5 -21.15 -1.44 -18.64
N PRO A 6 -21.65 -2.18 -17.63
CA PRO A 6 -22.83 -3.01 -17.82
C PRO A 6 -24.09 -2.16 -17.99
N LEU A 7 -24.91 -2.51 -18.97
CA LEU A 7 -26.25 -1.96 -19.16
C LEU A 7 -27.26 -2.85 -18.43
N TRP A 8 -28.12 -2.24 -17.61
CA TRP A 8 -29.15 -2.93 -16.84
C TRP A 8 -30.52 -2.76 -17.49
N GLY A 9 -31.13 -3.88 -17.88
CA GLY A 9 -32.47 -3.92 -18.49
C GLY A 9 -33.46 -4.77 -17.68
N ARG A 10 -34.75 -4.50 -17.87
CA ARG A 10 -35.80 -5.35 -17.30
C ARG A 10 -35.70 -6.77 -17.86
N GLY A 11 -35.75 -7.77 -16.98
CA GLY A 11 -35.73 -9.19 -17.37
C GLY A 11 -34.35 -9.73 -17.73
N GLN A 12 -33.29 -8.95 -17.53
CA GLN A 12 -31.92 -9.41 -17.77
C GLN A 12 -31.47 -10.41 -16.69
N MET A 13 -30.88 -11.52 -17.12
CA MET A 13 -30.28 -12.50 -16.21
C MET A 13 -28.95 -11.97 -15.67
N ILE A 14 -28.80 -11.96 -14.35
CA ILE A 14 -27.61 -11.45 -13.67
C ILE A 14 -26.52 -12.52 -13.69
N SER A 15 -25.28 -12.08 -13.95
CA SER A 15 -24.10 -12.93 -13.94
C SER A 15 -22.94 -12.25 -13.17
N PRO A 16 -21.92 -13.00 -12.71
CA PRO A 16 -20.76 -12.41 -12.03
C PRO A 16 -20.06 -11.31 -12.82
N GLN A 17 -20.02 -11.43 -14.15
CA GLN A 17 -19.38 -10.46 -15.05
C GLN A 17 -20.00 -9.06 -14.91
N HIS A 18 -21.31 -8.96 -14.70
CA HIS A 18 -21.97 -7.66 -14.52
C HIS A 18 -21.40 -6.91 -13.30
N PHE A 19 -21.28 -7.60 -12.16
CA PHE A 19 -20.74 -7.01 -10.94
C PHE A 19 -19.23 -6.73 -11.05
N GLN A 20 -18.47 -7.66 -11.63
CA GLN A 20 -17.02 -7.51 -11.82
C GLN A 20 -16.69 -6.31 -12.71
N GLN A 21 -17.43 -6.15 -13.80
CA GLN A 21 -17.24 -5.04 -14.73
C GLN A 21 -17.74 -3.70 -14.15
N GLN A 22 -18.86 -3.70 -13.40
CA GLN A 22 -19.31 -2.53 -12.65
C GLN A 22 -18.23 -2.06 -11.65
N ALA A 23 -17.64 -2.98 -10.90
CA ALA A 23 -16.56 -2.67 -9.94
C ALA A 23 -15.30 -2.17 -10.64
N ALA A 24 -14.91 -2.79 -11.76
CA ALA A 24 -13.79 -2.35 -12.58
C ALA A 24 -14.00 -0.95 -13.15
N TYR A 25 -15.23 -0.60 -13.56
CA TYR A 25 -15.57 0.73 -14.05
C TYR A 25 -15.46 1.79 -12.95
N ALA A 26 -15.97 1.49 -11.75
CA ALA A 26 -15.82 2.36 -10.59
C ALA A 26 -14.34 2.58 -10.22
N ALA A 27 -13.53 1.52 -10.22
CA ALA A 27 -12.10 1.59 -9.95
C ALA A 27 -11.36 2.44 -11.00
N TRP A 28 -11.70 2.28 -12.30
CA TRP A 28 -11.15 3.09 -13.38
C TRP A 28 -11.50 4.59 -13.22
N SER A 29 -12.75 4.91 -12.90
CA SER A 29 -13.17 6.30 -12.65
C SER A 29 -12.42 6.93 -11.47
N ALA A 30 -12.26 6.20 -10.37
CA ALA A 30 -11.47 6.65 -9.21
C ALA A 30 -9.99 6.89 -9.57
N GLU A 31 -9.40 6.04 -10.42
CA GLU A 31 -8.04 6.23 -10.94
C GLU A 31 -7.93 7.48 -11.82
N CYS A 32 -8.90 7.74 -12.70
CA CYS A 32 -8.95 8.96 -13.50
C CYS A 32 -8.95 10.21 -12.62
N ILE A 33 -9.79 10.24 -11.56
CA ILE A 33 -9.84 11.35 -10.61
C ILE A 33 -8.49 11.51 -9.89
N ALA A 34 -7.89 10.42 -9.42
CA ALA A 34 -6.60 10.48 -8.71
C ALA A 34 -5.49 11.06 -9.60
N ARG A 35 -5.48 10.72 -10.89
CA ARG A 35 -4.50 11.21 -11.88
C ARG A 35 -4.67 12.69 -12.25
N LEU A 36 -5.83 13.29 -12.00
CA LEU A 36 -5.99 14.75 -12.13
C LEU A 36 -5.15 15.50 -11.09
N GLY A 37 -4.98 14.91 -9.90
CA GLY A 37 -4.27 15.54 -8.78
C GLY A 37 -2.80 15.14 -8.65
N LEU A 38 -2.42 13.94 -9.08
CA LEU A 38 -1.09 13.37 -8.86
C LEU A 38 -0.57 12.62 -10.10
N SER A 39 0.71 12.79 -10.44
CA SER A 39 1.34 12.04 -11.53
C SER A 39 1.48 10.53 -11.23
N HIS A 40 1.69 10.19 -9.96
CA HIS A 40 1.87 8.82 -9.48
C HIS A 40 1.00 8.58 -8.23
N PRO A 41 -0.32 8.33 -8.40
CA PRO A 41 -1.25 8.15 -7.29
C PRO A 41 -1.16 6.73 -6.69
N TRP A 42 0.05 6.25 -6.39
CA TRP A 42 0.31 4.94 -5.80
C TRP A 42 1.49 5.02 -4.83
N GLY A 43 1.58 4.08 -3.90
CA GLY A 43 2.60 4.05 -2.86
C GLY A 43 2.06 3.63 -1.49
N VAL A 44 2.93 3.75 -0.49
CA VAL A 44 2.67 3.48 0.92
C VAL A 44 1.96 4.68 1.54
N ILE A 45 0.79 4.43 2.11
CA ILE A 45 0.08 5.36 3.01
C ILE A 45 0.57 5.09 4.43
N GLU A 46 0.60 3.83 4.84
CA GLU A 46 1.14 3.36 6.12
C GLU A 46 1.77 1.97 6.00
N ALA A 47 2.90 1.76 6.67
CA ALA A 47 3.54 0.45 6.79
C ALA A 47 4.25 0.32 8.14
N THR A 48 3.71 -0.54 9.00
CA THR A 48 4.26 -0.83 10.32
C THR A 48 4.63 -2.30 10.43
N PHE A 49 5.68 -2.57 11.20
CA PHE A 49 6.25 -3.90 11.37
C PHE A 49 6.53 -4.16 12.84
N GLU A 50 6.49 -5.43 13.23
CA GLU A 50 6.78 -5.86 14.59
C GLU A 50 8.29 -5.80 14.88
N PRO A 51 8.74 -4.92 15.81
CA PRO A 51 10.17 -4.71 16.07
C PRO A 51 10.83 -5.94 16.73
N ASP A 52 10.09 -6.70 17.53
CA ASP A 52 10.62 -7.89 18.20
C ASP A 52 10.80 -9.07 17.24
N ALA A 53 9.94 -9.20 16.23
CA ALA A 53 10.14 -10.19 15.17
C ALA A 53 11.46 -9.93 14.41
N LEU A 54 11.80 -8.67 14.20
CA LEU A 54 13.02 -8.29 13.47
C LEU A 54 14.30 -8.71 14.20
N LYS A 55 14.30 -8.65 15.54
CA LYS A 55 15.39 -9.17 16.39
C LYS A 55 15.60 -10.68 16.21
N LEU A 56 14.57 -11.40 15.79
CA LEU A 56 14.59 -12.85 15.52
C LEU A 56 14.85 -13.17 14.04
N GLY A 57 15.28 -12.19 13.23
CA GLY A 57 15.54 -12.39 11.80
C GLY A 57 14.28 -12.59 10.97
N ARG A 58 13.14 -12.05 11.42
CA ARG A 58 11.85 -12.15 10.73
C ARG A 58 11.24 -10.76 10.54
N LEU A 59 10.74 -10.48 9.35
CA LEU A 59 9.94 -9.29 9.09
C LEU A 59 8.46 -9.66 9.11
N GLN A 60 7.75 -9.18 10.12
CA GLN A 60 6.31 -9.36 10.28
C GLN A 60 5.63 -7.99 10.21
N ALA A 61 4.69 -7.84 9.28
CA ALA A 61 3.87 -6.64 9.19
C ALA A 61 2.84 -6.63 10.32
N SER A 62 2.53 -5.45 10.85
CA SER A 62 1.46 -5.25 11.83
C SER A 62 0.30 -4.44 11.25
N HIS A 63 0.58 -3.51 10.33
CA HIS A 63 -0.42 -2.81 9.55
C HIS A 63 0.18 -2.36 8.21
N LEU A 64 -0.57 -2.58 7.13
CA LEU A 64 -0.23 -2.13 5.78
C LEU A 64 -1.43 -1.42 5.16
N HIS A 65 -1.22 -0.18 4.76
CA HIS A 65 -2.15 0.61 3.98
C HIS A 65 -1.43 1.14 2.74
N ILE A 66 -1.68 0.52 1.60
CA ILE A 66 -0.87 0.68 0.38
C ILE A 66 -1.78 0.73 -0.83
N ARG A 67 -1.48 1.66 -1.75
CA ARG A 67 -2.09 1.70 -3.08
C ARG A 67 -1.09 1.22 -4.12
N PHE A 68 -1.43 0.17 -4.85
CA PHE A 68 -0.60 -0.37 -5.93
C PHE A 68 -0.70 0.48 -7.21
N PRO A 69 0.26 0.35 -8.14
CA PRO A 69 0.27 1.13 -9.40
C PRO A 69 -0.95 0.96 -10.30
N ASP A 70 -1.70 -0.15 -10.14
CA ASP A 70 -2.94 -0.38 -10.88
C ASP A 70 -4.20 0.19 -10.19
N GLY A 71 -4.00 0.94 -9.10
CA GLY A 71 -5.07 1.58 -8.33
C GLY A 71 -5.66 0.70 -7.23
N THR A 72 -5.25 -0.57 -7.11
CA THR A 72 -5.71 -1.46 -6.04
C THR A 72 -5.26 -0.93 -4.69
N LEU A 73 -6.22 -0.66 -3.81
CA LEU A 73 -5.98 -0.26 -2.44
C LEU A 73 -6.05 -1.47 -1.53
N VAL A 74 -5.06 -1.59 -0.64
CA VAL A 74 -4.99 -2.60 0.42
C VAL A 74 -4.96 -1.88 1.75
N ASP A 75 -5.76 -2.33 2.71
CA ASP A 75 -5.80 -1.84 4.09
C ASP A 75 -6.07 -3.01 5.04
N THR A 76 -5.02 -3.41 5.78
CA THR A 76 -5.10 -4.57 6.66
C THR A 76 -5.84 -4.32 7.96
N ASN A 77 -6.20 -3.08 8.28
CA ASN A 77 -7.05 -2.76 9.43
C ASN A 77 -8.55 -2.77 9.08
N ARG A 78 -8.89 -2.68 7.79
CA ARG A 78 -10.29 -2.65 7.35
C ARG A 78 -10.83 -3.99 6.88
N GLY A 79 -9.99 -4.80 6.25
CA GLY A 79 -10.51 -6.03 5.66
C GLY A 79 -9.47 -6.93 5.00
N ASP A 80 -8.26 -6.46 4.74
CA ASP A 80 -7.24 -7.33 4.16
C ASP A 80 -6.44 -8.05 5.25
N ASP A 81 -6.07 -9.29 5.00
CA ASP A 81 -5.19 -10.06 5.87
C ASP A 81 -3.74 -9.57 5.71
N LEU A 82 -2.97 -9.64 6.80
CA LEU A 82 -1.54 -9.37 6.77
C LEU A 82 -0.81 -10.42 5.91
N PRO A 83 0.24 -10.05 5.17
CA PRO A 83 1.03 -11.00 4.42
C PRO A 83 1.77 -11.95 5.37
N PRO A 84 2.13 -13.17 4.91
CA PRO A 84 3.00 -14.06 5.66
C PRO A 84 4.32 -13.42 6.06
N VAL A 85 4.87 -13.87 7.19
CA VAL A 85 6.16 -13.42 7.72
C VAL A 85 7.29 -13.73 6.72
N LEU A 86 8.15 -12.74 6.47
CA LEU A 86 9.33 -12.90 5.64
C LEU A 86 10.55 -13.26 6.51
N ALA A 87 11.12 -14.44 6.31
CA ALA A 87 12.38 -14.82 6.94
C ALA A 87 13.55 -14.09 6.28
N LEU A 88 14.48 -13.57 7.10
CA LEU A 88 15.66 -12.81 6.65
C LEU A 88 16.94 -13.67 6.61
N GLU A 89 16.78 -14.99 6.77
CA GLU A 89 17.87 -15.96 6.79
C GLU A 89 18.56 -16.01 5.41
N GLY A 90 19.89 -15.87 5.38
CA GLY A 90 20.68 -15.91 4.15
C GLY A 90 20.78 -14.57 3.39
N GLU A 91 20.17 -13.50 3.90
CA GLU A 91 20.23 -12.18 3.29
C GLU A 91 21.51 -11.41 3.61
N SER A 92 21.85 -10.44 2.75
CA SER A 92 23.01 -9.56 2.91
C SER A 92 22.77 -8.43 3.92
N ARG A 93 23.83 -7.73 4.35
CA ARG A 93 23.74 -6.64 5.35
C ARG A 93 22.78 -5.48 5.03
N ASP A 94 22.34 -5.34 3.78
CA ASP A 94 21.37 -4.33 3.36
C ASP A 94 20.40 -4.96 2.36
N VAL A 95 19.11 -4.99 2.68
CA VAL A 95 18.09 -5.59 1.82
C VAL A 95 16.85 -4.73 1.72
N GLY A 96 16.41 -4.51 0.48
CA GLY A 96 15.12 -3.88 0.19
C GLY A 96 13.99 -4.89 0.24
N VAL A 97 12.88 -4.53 0.88
CA VAL A 97 11.66 -5.34 0.95
C VAL A 97 10.51 -4.64 0.25
N VAL A 98 9.80 -5.40 -0.56
CA VAL A 98 8.59 -4.98 -1.27
C VAL A 98 7.38 -5.75 -0.77
N LEU A 99 6.23 -5.08 -0.70
CA LEU A 99 4.94 -5.75 -0.70
C LEU A 99 4.59 -6.10 -2.14
N ALA A 100 4.28 -7.37 -2.39
CA ALA A 100 3.98 -7.89 -3.70
C ALA A 100 2.54 -8.39 -3.79
N LEU A 101 1.85 -7.97 -4.84
CA LEU A 101 0.50 -8.38 -5.20
C LEU A 101 0.52 -8.99 -6.61
N PRO A 102 0.11 -10.25 -6.81
CA PRO A 102 0.18 -10.87 -8.13
C PRO A 102 -0.57 -10.07 -9.21
N LEU A 103 -0.05 -10.07 -10.43
CA LEU A 103 -0.66 -9.36 -11.56
C LEU A 103 -2.06 -9.89 -11.85
N MET A 104 -2.99 -8.97 -12.08
CA MET A 104 -4.31 -9.32 -12.62
C MET A 104 -4.16 -9.77 -14.09
N ARG A 105 -4.76 -10.91 -14.45
CA ARG A 105 -4.71 -11.47 -15.81
C ARG A 105 -6.05 -11.30 -16.52
N ALA A 106 -6.00 -10.93 -17.80
CA ALA A 106 -7.21 -10.72 -18.60
C ALA A 106 -7.98 -12.01 -18.92
N ASN A 107 -7.30 -13.15 -18.95
CA ASN A 107 -7.87 -14.46 -19.29
C ASN A 107 -8.52 -15.18 -18.10
N GLY A 108 -8.70 -14.52 -16.96
CA GLY A 108 -9.29 -15.11 -15.76
C GLY A 108 -8.29 -15.92 -14.92
N GLY A 109 -8.82 -16.76 -14.02
CA GLY A 109 -8.03 -17.50 -13.05
C GLY A 109 -7.35 -16.59 -12.01
N ASN A 110 -7.97 -15.45 -11.69
CA ASN A 110 -7.43 -14.46 -10.74
C ASN A 110 -7.86 -14.70 -9.30
N CYS A 111 -8.80 -15.62 -9.07
CA CYS A 111 -9.26 -15.99 -7.74
C CYS A 111 -9.35 -17.51 -7.67
N LEU A 112 -8.72 -18.09 -6.65
CA LEU A 112 -8.79 -19.52 -6.34
C LEU A 112 -9.45 -19.73 -4.98
N LYS A 113 -10.06 -20.90 -4.79
CA LYS A 113 -10.54 -21.35 -3.47
C LYS A 113 -9.36 -21.56 -2.51
N PRO A 114 -9.59 -21.62 -1.19
CA PRO A 114 -8.51 -21.81 -0.20
C PRO A 114 -7.58 -22.99 -0.52
N ASP A 115 -8.16 -24.15 -0.84
CA ASP A 115 -7.42 -25.41 -0.97
C ASP A 115 -6.92 -25.69 -2.40
N GLU A 116 -7.22 -24.79 -3.35
CA GLU A 116 -6.79 -24.96 -4.73
C GLU A 116 -5.29 -24.65 -4.87
N VAL A 117 -4.54 -25.58 -5.45
CA VAL A 117 -3.12 -25.38 -5.73
C VAL A 117 -2.99 -24.43 -6.92
N ALA A 118 -2.12 -23.44 -6.77
CA ALA A 118 -1.89 -22.45 -7.81
C ALA A 118 -0.63 -22.81 -8.61
N ASP A 119 -0.77 -23.03 -9.91
CA ASP A 119 0.38 -23.28 -10.82
C ASP A 119 1.26 -22.02 -11.03
N ARG A 120 0.74 -20.87 -10.61
CA ARG A 120 1.37 -19.55 -10.72
C ARG A 120 0.84 -18.64 -9.60
N PRO A 121 1.49 -17.50 -9.30
CA PRO A 121 0.94 -16.51 -8.38
C PRO A 121 -0.46 -16.07 -8.82
N VAL A 122 -1.45 -16.17 -7.93
CA VAL A 122 -2.85 -15.77 -8.16
C VAL A 122 -3.20 -14.60 -7.26
N ARG A 123 -3.86 -13.59 -7.82
CA ARG A 123 -4.09 -12.30 -7.17
C ARG A 123 -4.98 -12.36 -5.94
N TYR A 124 -6.03 -13.19 -5.97
CA TYR A 124 -6.99 -13.32 -4.89
C TYR A 124 -7.16 -14.77 -4.44
N ARG A 125 -7.46 -14.93 -3.16
CA ARG A 125 -8.01 -16.16 -2.58
C ARG A 125 -9.44 -15.90 -2.14
N GLN A 126 -10.32 -16.87 -2.35
CA GLN A 126 -11.65 -16.82 -1.74
C GLN A 126 -11.50 -17.12 -0.24
N CYS A 127 -12.14 -16.32 0.61
CA CYS A 127 -12.39 -16.69 1.99
C CYS A 127 -13.85 -16.45 2.35
N TRP A 128 -14.36 -17.15 3.35
CA TRP A 128 -15.74 -16.98 3.82
C TRP A 128 -15.74 -16.07 5.04
N ARG A 129 -16.60 -15.04 5.02
CA ARG A 129 -16.75 -14.11 6.13
C ARG A 129 -18.22 -13.90 6.45
N ASP A 130 -18.52 -13.83 7.75
CA ASP A 130 -19.82 -13.43 8.24
C ASP A 130 -19.96 -11.91 8.11
N VAL A 131 -20.85 -11.47 7.22
CA VAL A 131 -21.09 -10.06 6.95
C VAL A 131 -22.44 -9.67 7.50
N ARG A 132 -22.41 -8.71 8.42
CA ARG A 132 -23.61 -8.15 9.04
C ARG A 132 -24.39 -7.34 8.02
N ASN A 133 -25.71 -7.53 8.01
CA ASN A 133 -26.61 -6.66 7.28
C ASN A 133 -26.63 -5.26 7.93
N LEU A 134 -26.27 -4.22 7.18
CA LEU A 134 -26.23 -2.85 7.71
C LEU A 134 -27.61 -2.22 7.89
N PHE A 135 -28.64 -2.75 7.23
CA PHE A 135 -30.01 -2.23 7.28
C PHE A 135 -31.00 -3.20 7.94
N GLY A 136 -30.49 -4.28 8.53
CA GLY A 136 -31.25 -5.29 9.25
C GLY A 136 -30.48 -5.80 10.47
N GLU A 137 -31.00 -6.85 11.11
CA GLU A 137 -30.39 -7.44 12.31
C GLU A 137 -29.63 -8.73 12.02
N ASP A 138 -29.74 -9.26 10.80
CA ASP A 138 -29.15 -10.54 10.41
C ASP A 138 -27.68 -10.44 9.98
N THR A 139 -27.02 -11.59 9.93
CA THR A 139 -25.65 -11.77 9.44
C THR A 139 -25.64 -12.95 8.51
N ARG A 140 -24.86 -12.86 7.42
CA ARG A 140 -24.74 -13.94 6.45
C ARG A 140 -23.30 -14.20 6.07
N GLN A 141 -22.95 -15.47 5.97
CA GLN A 141 -21.66 -15.87 5.42
C GLN A 141 -21.64 -15.63 3.91
N ILE A 142 -20.68 -14.83 3.45
CA ILE A 142 -20.44 -14.59 2.02
C ILE A 142 -18.99 -14.88 1.66
N ALA A 143 -18.79 -15.28 0.40
CA ALA A 143 -17.46 -15.42 -0.17
C ALA A 143 -16.89 -14.03 -0.48
N VAL A 144 -15.75 -13.70 0.10
CA VAL A 144 -15.01 -12.46 -0.15
C VAL A 144 -13.69 -12.75 -0.84
N MET A 145 -13.18 -11.77 -1.58
CA MET A 145 -11.87 -11.86 -2.25
C MET A 145 -10.80 -11.30 -1.33
N GLN A 146 -9.82 -12.12 -0.99
CA GLN A 146 -8.67 -11.76 -0.18
C GLN A 146 -7.45 -11.56 -1.08
N PRO A 147 -6.86 -10.35 -1.17
CA PRO A 147 -5.59 -10.15 -1.88
C PRO A 147 -4.50 -11.10 -1.36
N ALA A 148 -3.85 -11.83 -2.26
CA ALA A 148 -2.78 -12.76 -1.92
C ALA A 148 -1.43 -12.02 -1.78
N LEU A 149 -1.33 -11.23 -0.72
CA LEU A 149 -0.18 -10.38 -0.44
C LEU A 149 1.01 -11.19 0.07
N THR A 150 2.20 -10.82 -0.38
CA THR A 150 3.45 -11.41 0.10
C THR A 150 4.50 -10.34 0.31
N LEU A 151 5.27 -10.44 1.39
CA LEU A 151 6.51 -9.69 1.54
C LEU A 151 7.60 -10.43 0.74
N ARG A 152 8.33 -9.71 -0.09
CA ARG A 152 9.38 -10.25 -0.96
C ARG A 152 10.60 -9.35 -0.92
N PHE A 153 11.77 -9.92 -1.25
CA PHE A 153 12.95 -9.08 -1.42
C PHE A 153 12.94 -8.40 -2.78
N ALA A 154 13.44 -7.17 -2.83
CA ALA A 154 13.47 -6.38 -4.06
C ALA A 154 14.34 -7.01 -5.15
N HIS A 155 15.37 -7.77 -4.77
CA HIS A 155 16.29 -8.44 -5.68
C HIS A 155 15.74 -9.77 -6.24
N GLN A 156 14.66 -10.31 -5.68
CA GLN A 156 14.02 -11.54 -6.19
C GLN A 156 13.36 -11.27 -7.54
N ASN A 157 13.13 -12.35 -8.31
CA ASN A 157 12.27 -12.22 -9.49
C ASN A 157 10.84 -11.88 -9.05
N ASN A 158 10.40 -10.68 -9.43
CA ASN A 158 9.10 -10.10 -9.09
C ASN A 158 8.26 -9.82 -10.36
N SER A 159 8.60 -10.38 -11.52
CA SER A 159 7.96 -10.09 -12.81
C SER A 159 6.45 -10.39 -12.86
N ASP A 160 5.98 -11.33 -12.03
CA ASP A 160 4.57 -11.71 -11.94
C ASP A 160 3.76 -10.91 -10.90
N TYR A 161 4.36 -9.86 -10.33
CA TYR A 161 3.78 -9.08 -9.26
C TYR A 161 3.78 -7.59 -9.58
N LEU A 162 2.79 -6.88 -9.05
CA LEU A 162 2.91 -5.47 -8.72
C LEU A 162 3.64 -5.37 -7.38
N THR A 163 4.65 -4.51 -7.31
CA THR A 163 5.46 -4.33 -6.10
C THR A 163 5.40 -2.90 -5.61
N CYS A 164 5.33 -2.73 -4.30
CA CYS A 164 5.51 -1.45 -3.63
C CYS A 164 6.64 -1.58 -2.59
N PRO A 165 7.73 -0.79 -2.66
CA PRO A 165 8.76 -0.79 -1.63
C PRO A 165 8.20 -0.35 -0.27
N VAL A 166 8.33 -1.23 0.74
CA VAL A 166 7.76 -1.01 2.08
C VAL A 166 8.79 -0.86 3.18
N ALA A 167 9.99 -1.43 3.02
CA ALA A 167 11.05 -1.31 4.00
C ALA A 167 12.43 -1.47 3.34
N ARG A 168 13.45 -0.93 4.00
CA ARG A 168 14.85 -1.29 3.79
C ARG A 168 15.38 -1.72 5.15
N LEU A 169 16.05 -2.86 5.18
CA LEU A 169 16.57 -3.47 6.39
C LEU A 169 18.09 -3.47 6.33
N GLN A 170 18.71 -3.19 7.48
CA GLN A 170 20.15 -3.22 7.63
C GLN A 170 20.51 -4.17 8.77
N GLN A 171 21.63 -4.87 8.61
CA GLN A 171 22.18 -5.74 9.63
C GLN A 171 23.37 -5.06 10.29
N ASP A 172 23.35 -4.97 11.61
CA ASP A 172 24.47 -4.42 12.37
C ASP A 172 25.66 -5.40 12.44
N SER A 173 26.76 -4.97 13.07
CA SER A 173 27.96 -5.79 13.24
C SER A 173 27.76 -7.01 14.15
N GLN A 174 26.67 -7.05 14.92
CA GLN A 174 26.28 -8.16 15.80
C GLN A 174 25.28 -9.11 15.10
N GLY A 175 24.95 -8.86 13.83
CA GLY A 175 24.01 -9.68 13.08
C GLY A 175 22.54 -9.37 13.34
N ARG A 176 22.21 -8.31 14.09
CA ARG A 176 20.83 -7.91 14.39
C ARG A 176 20.29 -7.05 13.26
N TRP A 177 19.06 -7.33 12.86
CA TRP A 177 18.35 -6.55 11.85
C TRP A 177 17.67 -5.32 12.47
N THR A 178 17.77 -4.21 11.77
CA THR A 178 17.07 -2.96 12.05
C THR A 178 16.46 -2.40 10.76
N ARG A 179 15.40 -1.61 10.90
CA ARG A 179 14.82 -0.90 9.76
C ARG A 179 15.60 0.40 9.54
N ASP A 180 15.92 0.70 8.29
CA ASP A 180 16.44 2.00 7.90
C ASP A 180 15.30 3.04 7.94
N ASP A 181 15.20 3.79 9.03
CA ASP A 181 14.19 4.83 9.21
C ASP A 181 14.43 6.07 8.34
N ALA A 182 15.63 6.23 7.77
CA ALA A 182 15.92 7.30 6.82
C ALA A 182 15.42 6.96 5.40
N TRP A 183 15.13 5.69 5.12
CA TRP A 183 14.63 5.25 3.83
C TRP A 183 13.25 5.85 3.53
N PRO A 184 13.10 6.64 2.45
CA PRO A 184 11.79 7.08 2.02
C PRO A 184 11.10 5.86 1.39
N ALA A 185 10.23 5.19 2.14
CA ALA A 185 9.24 4.30 1.55
C ALA A 185 8.58 5.03 0.35
N ALA A 186 8.18 4.28 -0.69
CA ALA A 186 7.56 4.87 -1.88
C ALA A 186 6.22 5.49 -1.48
N ARG A 187 6.22 6.71 -0.94
CA ARG A 187 5.02 7.39 -0.46
C ARG A 187 4.24 7.83 -1.68
N THR A 188 2.92 7.61 -1.67
CA THR A 188 2.01 8.36 -2.54
C THR A 188 2.37 9.81 -2.35
N SER A 189 2.90 10.44 -3.40
CA SER A 189 3.47 11.80 -3.38
C SER A 189 2.76 12.69 -2.37
N LYS A 190 3.52 13.34 -1.47
CA LYS A 190 3.00 14.46 -0.67
C LYS A 190 2.19 15.33 -1.63
N GLY A 191 0.87 15.34 -1.48
CA GLY A 191 0.03 16.20 -2.30
C GLY A 191 0.47 17.66 -2.09
N PRO A 192 0.19 18.56 -3.04
CA PRO A 192 0.59 19.97 -2.96
C PRO A 192 0.13 20.71 -1.68
N TRP A 193 -0.71 20.08 -0.86
CA TRP A 193 -1.27 20.62 0.39
C TRP A 193 -0.57 20.15 1.68
N THR A 194 0.47 19.33 1.59
CA THR A 194 1.32 19.03 2.77
C THR A 194 2.54 19.92 2.81
N PHE A 195 2.33 21.21 3.13
CA PHE A 195 3.36 22.03 3.77
C PHE A 195 3.68 21.40 5.13
N ARG A 196 4.56 20.39 5.17
CA ARG A 196 5.45 20.24 6.32
C ARG A 196 6.37 21.45 6.21
N ILE A 197 6.02 22.51 6.95
CA ILE A 197 6.98 23.53 7.34
C ILE A 197 8.16 22.78 7.95
N GLU A 198 9.25 22.69 7.21
CA GLU A 198 10.54 22.36 7.79
C GLU A 198 10.80 23.44 8.83
N THR A 199 10.67 23.07 10.10
CA THR A 199 10.84 23.94 11.26
C THR A 199 12.23 24.57 11.31
N ALA A 200 13.19 24.09 10.49
CA ALA A 200 14.50 24.69 10.32
C ALA A 200 14.48 25.96 9.44
N ALA A 201 13.77 25.93 8.31
CA ALA A 201 13.70 27.07 7.39
C ALA A 201 12.89 28.23 8.00
N LEU A 202 11.81 27.95 8.72
CA LEU A 202 11.03 28.99 9.41
C LEU A 202 11.76 29.60 10.62
N LYS A 203 12.58 28.82 11.33
CA LYS A 203 13.45 29.33 12.39
C LYS A 203 14.57 30.21 11.85
N TRP A 204 15.15 29.84 10.70
CA TRP A 204 16.15 30.67 10.02
C TRP A 204 15.55 31.99 9.52
N LEU A 205 14.35 31.95 8.95
CA LEU A 205 13.66 33.15 8.49
C LEU A 205 13.28 34.08 9.66
N HIS A 206 12.74 33.53 10.76
CA HIS A 206 12.46 34.32 11.96
C HIS A 206 13.73 34.95 12.55
N SER A 207 14.81 34.17 12.70
CA SER A 207 16.11 34.66 13.18
C SER A 207 16.66 35.81 12.32
N SER A 208 16.53 35.70 11.00
CA SER A 208 17.05 36.70 10.05
C SER A 208 16.24 38.00 10.10
N ILE A 209 14.93 37.91 10.32
CA ILE A 209 14.05 39.08 10.45
C ILE A 209 14.31 39.81 11.78
N THR A 210 14.50 39.10 12.89
CA THR A 210 14.76 39.73 14.21
C THR A 210 16.17 40.36 14.29
N SER A 211 17.15 39.83 13.54
CA SER A 211 18.50 40.40 13.47
C SER A 211 18.56 41.72 12.69
N THR A 212 17.61 41.97 11.78
CA THR A 212 17.66 43.15 10.89
C THR A 212 16.96 44.38 11.49
N SER A 213 16.29 44.25 12.65
CA SER A 213 15.50 45.32 13.27
C SER A 213 16.16 45.98 14.49
N ARG A 214 17.49 46.00 14.61
CA ARG A 214 18.17 46.89 15.57
C ARG A 214 18.41 48.26 14.91
N PRO A 215 17.70 49.33 15.31
CA PRO A 215 17.99 50.66 14.80
C PRO A 215 19.35 51.13 15.31
N THR A 216 20.20 51.58 14.38
CA THR A 216 21.45 52.29 14.64
C THR A 216 21.12 53.63 15.30
N THR A 217 21.28 53.73 16.62
CA THR A 217 21.26 55.01 17.32
C THR A 217 22.48 55.82 16.91
N THR A 218 22.24 56.91 16.17
CA THR A 218 23.26 57.93 15.90
C THR A 218 23.21 58.96 17.05
N PRO A 219 24.34 59.37 17.65
CA PRO A 219 24.32 60.34 18.74
C PRO A 219 24.15 61.75 18.18
N ALA A 220 23.21 62.51 18.73
CA ALA A 220 23.03 63.93 18.42
C ALA A 220 24.07 64.78 19.19
N SER A 221 24.60 65.79 18.49
CA SER A 221 25.49 66.84 19.02
C SER A 221 24.72 67.88 19.81
#